data_AF-A0A364N8G1-F1
#
_entry.id   AF-A0A364N8G1-F1
#
_cell.length_a   1.000
_cell.length_b   1.000
_cell.length_c   1.000
_cell.angle_alpha   90.00
_cell.angle_beta   90.00
_cell.angle_gamma   90.00
#
_symmetry.space_group_name_H-M   'P 1'
#
loop_
_entity.id
_entity.type
_entity.pdbx_description
1 polymer ?
#
loop_
_entity_poly.entity_id
_entity_poly.type
_entity_poly.pdbx_seq_one_letter_code
_entity_poly.pdbx_strand_id
1 'polypeptide(L)'
;MTVARTIIVFTITVSLVTFVAFFGRLPAFRNTPIGFLNRLFLIHIPSALRRLDVALTNGRITDNGSRLGRYLMHDKHPLVVIFFLGLVTASASMFLPAVWHLLGLHHKLLAFLMLPQPYLFLYLSAKRNGQTYINTMNHAEQMRHYPYDRVLYYPGTSCRTCKFLKPARSKHCSICKTCVSRMDHHCIWVNNCLGRGNYKWFLALLLSTGILIAYGAYLAYSALSPLVSARYTKYESWYRYSPKMGVDSKTWSAYFDRKMHYFLMYTTIYLDVGGVRASGVGLLALLTWPLPLGLLVYHIYLIWAGMTTNESGKWADWRDDMADGVVFLGHRREDTMQEHRSAGPRQVHGHGSAHSSSSNSPILTPPETPSEEEEPPTTWPLESRHILIRTRTGQAPKSLPSRIRSVAKEDSFERVWNLAAVENVYDLGFWDNIVEVLAGLNLNLFAALSGAFTSSTQKTTHKNGDGSSTTTEQNHSKGAANAAAAGHGSAYAAGKASQREIKGRDKGVEARQAQSVGEKGKKVERVDHLGIES
;
A
#
# COMPACT_ATOMS: atom_id res chain seq x y z
N MET A 1 -41.55 -10.14 -1.78
CA MET A 1 -40.91 -11.07 -2.74
C MET A 1 -40.19 -10.33 -3.89
N THR A 2 -40.80 -9.34 -4.53
CA THR A 2 -40.18 -8.56 -5.63
C THR A 2 -38.95 -7.77 -5.18
N VAL A 3 -39.04 -7.00 -4.08
CA VAL A 3 -37.94 -6.16 -3.58
C VAL A 3 -36.69 -6.97 -3.21
N ALA A 4 -36.84 -8.05 -2.45
CA ALA A 4 -35.72 -8.89 -2.04
C ALA A 4 -35.06 -9.62 -3.24
N ARG A 5 -35.86 -10.08 -4.23
CA ARG A 5 -35.33 -10.61 -5.49
C ARG A 5 -34.55 -9.54 -6.26
N THR A 6 -35.07 -8.32 -6.33
CA THR A 6 -34.37 -7.19 -6.96
C THR A 6 -33.06 -6.89 -6.27
N ILE A 7 -33.02 -6.86 -4.93
CA ILE A 7 -31.79 -6.63 -4.16
C ILE A 7 -30.76 -7.73 -4.44
N ILE A 8 -31.14 -9.01 -4.42
CA ILE A 8 -30.20 -10.11 -4.67
C ILE A 8 -29.68 -10.09 -6.10
N VAL A 9 -30.57 -9.95 -7.09
CA VAL A 9 -30.16 -9.85 -8.51
C VAL A 9 -29.24 -8.67 -8.70
N PHE A 10 -29.55 -7.52 -8.09
CA PHE A 10 -28.70 -6.34 -8.12
C PHE A 10 -27.34 -6.62 -7.48
N THR A 11 -27.29 -7.18 -6.27
CA THR A 11 -26.04 -7.50 -5.57
C THR A 11 -25.18 -8.50 -6.36
N ILE A 12 -25.77 -9.56 -6.90
CA ILE A 12 -25.06 -10.54 -7.73
C ILE A 12 -24.56 -9.88 -9.01
N THR A 13 -25.39 -9.08 -9.67
CA THR A 13 -25.03 -8.39 -10.91
C THR A 13 -23.89 -7.41 -10.66
N VAL A 14 -23.98 -6.56 -9.62
CA VAL A 14 -22.92 -5.64 -9.24
C VAL A 14 -21.65 -6.40 -8.89
N SER A 15 -21.74 -7.45 -8.07
CA SER A 15 -20.57 -8.26 -7.68
C SER A 15 -19.89 -8.92 -8.88
N LEU A 16 -20.68 -9.46 -9.82
CA LEU A 16 -20.18 -10.06 -11.06
C LEU A 16 -19.54 -9.00 -11.97
N VAL A 17 -20.19 -7.85 -12.15
CA VAL A 17 -19.64 -6.73 -12.94
C VAL A 17 -18.33 -6.24 -12.33
N THR A 18 -18.28 -6.07 -11.01
CA THR A 18 -17.06 -5.70 -10.29
C THR A 18 -15.98 -6.76 -10.49
N PHE A 19 -16.28 -8.05 -10.30
CA PHE A 19 -15.32 -9.13 -10.53
C PHE A 19 -14.77 -9.12 -11.96
N VAL A 20 -15.65 -9.04 -12.96
CA VAL A 20 -15.27 -8.98 -14.38
C VAL A 20 -14.41 -7.75 -14.65
N ALA A 21 -14.76 -6.57 -14.12
CA ALA A 21 -14.02 -5.34 -14.33
C ALA A 21 -12.59 -5.41 -13.75
N PHE A 22 -12.42 -5.94 -12.53
CA PHE A 22 -11.12 -6.01 -11.87
C PHE A 22 -10.25 -7.18 -12.34
N PHE A 23 -10.82 -8.38 -12.46
CA PHE A 23 -10.07 -9.61 -12.70
C PHE A 23 -10.12 -10.08 -14.16
N GLY A 24 -11.09 -9.64 -14.96
CA GLY A 24 -11.22 -10.12 -16.34
C GLY A 24 -10.08 -9.73 -17.29
N ARG A 25 -9.18 -8.83 -16.86
CA ARG A 25 -7.94 -8.49 -17.58
C ARG A 25 -6.78 -9.46 -17.35
N LEU A 26 -6.89 -10.38 -16.39
CA LEU A 26 -5.82 -11.33 -16.09
C LEU A 26 -5.54 -12.24 -17.30
N PRO A 27 -4.27 -12.61 -17.56
CA PRO A 27 -3.92 -13.48 -18.69
C PRO A 27 -4.72 -14.79 -18.73
N ALA A 28 -5.01 -15.37 -17.57
CA ALA A 28 -5.82 -16.58 -17.41
C ALA A 28 -7.23 -16.46 -18.04
N PHE A 29 -7.80 -15.26 -18.08
CA PHE A 29 -9.16 -15.03 -18.59
C PHE A 29 -9.21 -14.47 -20.02
N ARG A 30 -8.06 -14.22 -20.66
CA ARG A 30 -7.96 -13.47 -21.93
C ARG A 30 -8.88 -14.02 -23.04
N ASN A 31 -8.99 -15.34 -23.13
CA ASN A 31 -9.78 -16.07 -24.16
C ASN A 31 -11.05 -16.73 -23.58
N THR A 32 -11.53 -16.24 -22.44
CA THR A 32 -12.73 -16.78 -21.77
C THR A 32 -13.92 -15.83 -21.93
N PRO A 33 -15.16 -16.27 -21.64
CA PRO A 33 -16.32 -15.39 -21.56
C PRO A 33 -16.11 -14.21 -20.59
N ILE A 34 -15.37 -14.41 -19.50
CA ILE A 34 -15.02 -13.37 -18.53
C ILE A 34 -14.15 -12.29 -19.20
N GLY A 35 -13.14 -12.69 -19.97
CA GLY A 35 -12.30 -11.76 -20.73
C GLY A 35 -13.07 -11.02 -21.83
N PHE A 36 -14.02 -11.70 -22.48
CA PHE A 36 -14.95 -11.05 -23.41
C PHE A 36 -15.83 -10.00 -22.71
N LEU A 37 -16.46 -10.34 -21.57
CA LEU A 37 -17.28 -9.42 -20.80
C LEU A 37 -16.47 -8.22 -20.28
N ASN A 38 -15.21 -8.44 -19.89
CA ASN A 38 -14.31 -7.35 -19.51
C ASN A 38 -14.09 -6.36 -20.66
N ARG A 39 -13.79 -6.85 -21.87
CA ARG A 39 -13.68 -6.00 -23.07
C ARG A 39 -15.00 -5.32 -23.41
N LEU A 40 -16.12 -6.03 -23.28
CA LEU A 40 -17.46 -5.48 -23.49
C LEU A 40 -17.71 -4.30 -22.54
N PHE A 41 -17.52 -4.48 -21.24
CA PHE A 41 -17.82 -3.47 -20.22
C PHE A 41 -16.84 -2.30 -20.19
N LEU A 42 -15.54 -2.55 -20.39
CA LEU A 42 -14.51 -1.51 -20.23
C LEU A 42 -14.10 -0.84 -21.54
N ILE A 43 -14.37 -1.46 -22.69
CA ILE A 43 -13.95 -0.94 -24.01
C ILE A 43 -15.17 -0.69 -24.88
N HIS A 44 -15.96 -1.72 -25.20
CA HIS A 44 -16.99 -1.61 -26.24
C HIS A 44 -18.20 -0.77 -25.80
N ILE A 45 -18.74 -0.98 -24.60
CA ILE A 45 -19.87 -0.20 -24.07
C ILE A 45 -19.48 1.29 -23.92
N PRO A 46 -18.37 1.66 -23.24
CA PRO A 46 -17.94 3.06 -23.17
C PRO A 46 -17.72 3.68 -24.54
N SER A 47 -17.17 2.92 -25.50
CA SER A 47 -16.95 3.40 -26.88
C SER A 47 -18.27 3.59 -27.65
N ALA A 48 -19.27 2.74 -27.44
CA ALA A 48 -20.62 2.90 -27.99
C ALA A 48 -21.33 4.11 -27.38
N LEU A 49 -21.27 4.27 -26.05
CA LEU A 49 -21.82 5.44 -25.34
C LEU A 49 -21.16 6.73 -25.80
N ARG A 50 -19.83 6.74 -26.00
CA ARG A 50 -19.11 7.89 -26.55
C ARG A 50 -19.56 8.24 -27.97
N ARG A 51 -19.75 7.26 -28.85
CA ARG A 51 -20.27 7.49 -30.21
C ARG A 51 -21.67 8.09 -30.18
N LEU A 52 -22.54 7.56 -29.32
CA LEU A 52 -23.89 8.08 -29.12
C LEU A 52 -23.88 9.51 -28.58
N ASP A 53 -23.02 9.80 -27.61
CA ASP A 53 -22.87 11.13 -27.02
C ASP A 53 -22.29 12.16 -28.02
N VAL A 54 -21.35 11.74 -28.87
CA VAL A 54 -20.88 12.57 -29.99
C VAL A 54 -22.02 12.88 -30.96
N ALA A 55 -22.85 11.89 -31.28
CA ALA A 55 -23.99 12.08 -32.17
C ALA A 55 -25.10 12.97 -31.57
N LEU A 56 -25.38 12.85 -30.25
CA LEU A 56 -26.50 13.54 -29.61
C LEU A 56 -26.13 14.88 -28.97
N THR A 57 -24.93 15.00 -28.39
CA THR A 57 -24.54 16.19 -27.61
C THR A 57 -23.21 16.80 -28.03
N ASN A 58 -22.64 16.32 -29.14
CA ASN A 58 -21.29 16.67 -29.58
C ASN A 58 -20.22 16.32 -28.53
N GLY A 59 -20.41 15.21 -27.80
CA GLY A 59 -19.41 14.64 -26.87
C GLY A 59 -19.38 15.30 -25.49
N ARG A 60 -20.32 16.20 -25.18
CA ARG A 60 -20.31 16.98 -23.92
C ARG A 60 -20.42 16.08 -22.69
N ILE A 61 -21.22 15.02 -22.72
CA ILE A 61 -21.43 14.16 -21.54
C ILE A 61 -20.15 13.37 -21.22
N THR A 62 -19.55 12.76 -22.24
CA THR A 62 -18.33 11.97 -22.11
C THR A 62 -17.15 12.85 -21.71
N ASP A 63 -17.03 14.03 -22.32
CA ASP A 63 -15.98 14.98 -21.96
C ASP A 63 -16.12 15.46 -20.52
N ASN A 64 -17.33 15.87 -20.09
CA ASN A 64 -17.57 16.30 -18.72
C ASN A 64 -17.36 15.15 -17.72
N GLY A 65 -17.83 13.95 -18.04
CA GLY A 65 -17.61 12.75 -17.23
C GLY A 65 -16.13 12.40 -17.11
N SER A 66 -15.36 12.49 -18.20
CA SER A 66 -13.91 12.25 -18.19
C SER A 66 -13.13 13.32 -17.42
N ARG A 67 -13.57 14.59 -17.48
CA ARG A 67 -12.99 15.69 -16.69
C ARG A 67 -13.25 15.48 -15.20
N LEU A 68 -14.50 15.14 -14.84
CA LEU A 68 -14.85 14.81 -13.46
C LEU A 68 -14.08 13.58 -12.97
N GLY A 69 -14.00 12.52 -13.76
CA GLY A 69 -13.24 11.32 -13.41
C GLY A 69 -11.75 11.61 -13.20
N ARG A 70 -11.13 12.41 -14.08
CA ARG A 70 -9.74 12.86 -13.91
C ARG A 70 -9.57 13.70 -12.64
N TYR A 71 -10.46 14.65 -12.40
CA TYR A 71 -10.44 15.44 -11.17
C TYR A 71 -10.55 14.54 -9.93
N LEU A 72 -11.47 13.58 -9.93
CA LEU A 72 -11.73 12.67 -8.80
C LEU A 72 -10.61 11.65 -8.53
N MET A 73 -9.83 11.27 -9.56
CA MET A 73 -8.86 10.18 -9.46
C MET A 73 -7.39 10.63 -9.58
N HIS A 74 -7.14 11.82 -10.14
CA HIS A 74 -5.80 12.29 -10.48
C HIS A 74 -5.47 13.68 -9.95
N ASP A 75 -6.43 14.40 -9.36
CA ASP A 75 -6.18 15.67 -8.69
C ASP A 75 -6.29 15.52 -7.17
N LYS A 76 -5.78 16.51 -6.44
CA LYS A 76 -5.89 16.57 -4.98
C LYS A 76 -7.16 17.32 -4.59
N HIS A 77 -8.15 16.62 -4.04
CA HIS A 77 -9.44 17.21 -3.66
C HIS A 77 -10.07 16.46 -2.47
N PRO A 78 -10.90 17.14 -1.64
CA PRO A 78 -11.45 16.53 -0.42
C PRO A 78 -12.73 15.72 -0.66
N LEU A 79 -13.33 15.73 -1.86
CA LEU A 79 -14.66 15.15 -2.11
C LEU A 79 -14.81 13.69 -1.68
N VAL A 80 -13.81 12.83 -1.98
CA VAL A 80 -13.87 11.41 -1.61
C VAL A 80 -13.76 11.22 -0.10
N VAL A 81 -12.95 12.04 0.58
CA VAL A 81 -12.84 12.06 2.05
C VAL A 81 -14.15 12.53 2.68
N ILE A 82 -14.75 13.60 2.17
CA ILE A 82 -16.04 14.12 2.63
C ILE A 82 -17.13 13.05 2.43
N PHE A 83 -17.14 12.38 1.27
CA PHE A 83 -18.06 11.29 1.00
C PHE A 83 -17.90 10.14 2.00
N PHE A 84 -16.67 9.69 2.27
CA PHE A 84 -16.39 8.64 3.25
C PHE A 84 -16.87 9.04 4.66
N LEU A 85 -16.49 10.24 5.13
CA LEU A 85 -16.89 10.76 6.43
C LEU A 85 -18.41 10.92 6.55
N GLY A 86 -19.05 11.41 5.49
CA GLY A 86 -20.50 11.53 5.38
C GLY A 86 -21.18 10.18 5.46
N LEU A 87 -20.64 9.14 4.79
CA LEU A 87 -21.18 7.79 4.82
C LEU A 87 -21.13 7.18 6.24
N VAL A 88 -19.98 7.30 6.93
CA VAL A 88 -19.85 6.79 8.32
C VAL A 88 -20.77 7.57 9.26
N THR A 89 -20.81 8.90 9.16
CA THR A 89 -21.63 9.75 10.04
C THR A 89 -23.12 9.50 9.83
N ALA A 90 -23.58 9.47 8.57
CA ALA A 90 -24.98 9.23 8.23
C ALA A 90 -25.42 7.82 8.64
N SER A 91 -24.57 6.81 8.43
CA SER A 91 -24.86 5.45 8.87
C SER A 91 -25.01 5.38 10.39
N ALA A 92 -24.09 5.97 11.15
CA ALA A 92 -24.16 5.98 12.60
C ALA A 92 -25.36 6.77 13.14
N SER A 93 -25.68 7.94 12.56
CA SER A 93 -26.81 8.78 12.99
C SER A 93 -28.17 8.19 12.63
N MET A 94 -28.27 7.41 11.56
CA MET A 94 -29.48 6.65 11.24
C MET A 94 -29.64 5.43 12.14
N PHE A 95 -28.55 4.67 12.32
CA PHE A 95 -28.55 3.37 12.97
C PHE A 95 -28.66 3.46 14.49
N LEU A 96 -27.76 4.19 15.15
CA LEU A 96 -27.68 4.18 16.62
C LEU A 96 -29.00 4.59 17.28
N PRO A 97 -29.67 5.70 16.91
CA PRO A 97 -30.95 6.06 17.51
C PRO A 97 -32.06 5.03 17.26
N ALA A 98 -32.01 4.31 16.14
CA ALA A 98 -33.02 3.31 15.80
C ALA A 98 -32.94 2.07 16.70
N VAL A 99 -31.73 1.68 17.12
CA VAL A 99 -31.52 0.48 17.95
C VAL A 99 -31.12 0.78 19.39
N TRP A 100 -30.87 2.03 19.78
CA TRP A 100 -30.27 2.41 21.07
C TRP A 100 -30.97 1.81 22.29
N HIS A 101 -32.30 1.81 22.27
CA HIS A 101 -33.14 1.30 23.34
C HIS A 101 -33.08 -0.23 23.47
N LEU A 102 -32.70 -0.94 22.40
CA LEU A 102 -32.52 -2.39 22.36
C LEU A 102 -31.12 -2.83 22.82
N LEU A 103 -30.17 -1.89 22.93
CA LEU A 103 -28.77 -2.21 23.24
C LEU A 103 -28.50 -2.24 24.74
N GLY A 104 -27.81 -3.30 25.19
CA GLY A 104 -27.20 -3.37 26.52
C GLY A 104 -26.08 -2.34 26.72
N LEU A 105 -25.71 -2.08 27.98
CA LEU A 105 -24.70 -1.08 28.34
C LEU A 105 -23.34 -1.30 27.65
N HIS A 106 -22.87 -2.55 27.59
CA HIS A 106 -21.60 -2.88 26.97
C HIS A 106 -21.55 -2.51 25.47
N HIS A 107 -22.64 -2.74 24.72
CA HIS A 107 -22.73 -2.33 23.32
C HIS A 107 -22.71 -0.82 23.15
N LYS A 108 -23.36 -0.08 24.06
CA LYS A 108 -23.34 1.39 24.09
C LYS A 108 -21.92 1.93 24.32
N LEU A 109 -21.22 1.37 25.31
CA LEU A 109 -19.82 1.73 25.59
C LEU A 109 -18.88 1.41 24.43
N LEU A 110 -19.03 0.23 23.81
CA LEU A 110 -18.26 -0.14 22.63
C LEU A 110 -18.52 0.78 21.44
N ALA A 111 -19.77 1.20 21.22
CA ALA A 111 -20.09 2.17 20.17
C ALA A 111 -19.36 3.52 20.39
N PHE A 112 -19.32 4.02 21.62
CA PHE A 112 -18.56 5.23 21.97
C PHE A 112 -17.05 5.06 21.77
N LEU A 113 -16.50 3.87 22.00
CA LEU A 113 -15.08 3.58 21.81
C LEU A 113 -14.69 3.43 20.32
N MET A 114 -15.49 2.70 19.55
CA MET A 114 -15.15 2.29 18.18
C MET A 114 -15.45 3.37 17.15
N LEU A 115 -16.56 4.10 17.31
CA LEU A 115 -17.01 5.06 16.31
C LEU A 115 -16.01 6.20 16.03
N PRO A 116 -15.28 6.76 17.02
CA PRO A 116 -14.30 7.82 16.76
C PRO A 116 -13.03 7.35 16.03
N GLN A 117 -12.69 6.06 16.08
CA GLN A 117 -11.39 5.56 15.61
C GLN A 117 -11.16 5.76 14.10
N PRO A 118 -12.11 5.44 13.19
CA PRO A 118 -11.92 5.73 11.77
C PRO A 118 -11.69 7.22 11.47
N TYR A 119 -12.35 8.13 12.20
CA TYR A 119 -12.14 9.58 12.04
C TYR A 119 -10.73 9.98 12.45
N LEU A 120 -10.27 9.49 13.60
CA LEU A 120 -8.94 9.75 14.12
C LEU A 120 -7.85 9.22 13.18
N PHE A 121 -7.94 7.96 12.77
CA PHE A 121 -6.93 7.35 11.91
C PHE A 121 -6.98 7.88 10.48
N LEU A 122 -8.15 8.30 9.98
CA LEU A 122 -8.25 9.04 8.74
C LEU A 122 -7.51 10.38 8.83
N TYR A 123 -7.75 11.15 9.91
CA TYR A 123 -7.05 12.41 10.14
C TYR A 123 -5.53 12.21 10.21
N LEU A 124 -5.07 11.23 11.00
CA LEU A 124 -3.64 10.94 11.14
C LEU A 124 -2.99 10.47 9.82
N SER A 125 -3.74 9.75 8.98
CA SER A 125 -3.30 9.32 7.65
C SER A 125 -3.25 10.50 6.66
N ALA A 126 -4.25 11.37 6.71
CA ALA A 126 -4.41 12.52 5.82
C ALA A 126 -3.47 13.69 6.18
N LYS A 127 -3.03 13.78 7.44
CA LYS A 127 -2.15 14.84 7.91
C LYS A 127 -0.79 14.77 7.22
N ARG A 128 -0.37 15.90 6.64
CA ARG A 128 0.98 16.07 6.10
C ARG A 128 2.00 15.99 7.25
N ASN A 129 3.03 15.18 7.09
CA ASN A 129 4.11 15.05 8.07
C ASN A 129 5.48 15.01 7.39
N GLY A 130 6.53 15.37 8.13
CA GLY A 130 7.91 15.46 7.65
C GLY A 130 8.60 14.12 7.41
N GLN A 131 8.04 13.00 7.86
CA GLN A 131 8.61 11.66 7.60
C GLN A 131 8.09 11.07 6.29
N THR A 132 6.90 11.46 5.84
CA THR A 132 6.32 11.04 4.55
C THR A 132 6.82 11.91 3.40
N TYR A 133 6.92 13.23 3.59
CA TYR A 133 7.20 14.19 2.52
C TYR A 133 8.63 14.70 2.55
N ILE A 134 9.34 14.57 1.42
CA ILE A 134 10.73 14.96 1.29
C ILE A 134 10.81 16.41 0.81
N ASN A 135 11.57 17.23 1.52
CA ASN A 135 11.92 18.60 1.21
C ASN A 135 13.43 18.80 1.44
N THR A 136 13.96 19.97 1.15
CA THR A 136 15.39 20.27 1.30
C THR A 136 15.90 20.12 2.72
N MET A 137 15.08 20.40 3.74
CA MET A 137 15.49 20.37 5.15
C MET A 137 15.65 18.95 5.70
N ASN A 138 14.84 17.99 5.23
CA ASN A 138 14.90 16.59 5.68
C ASN A 138 15.58 15.66 4.66
N HIS A 139 15.98 16.18 3.49
CA HIS A 139 16.47 15.36 2.38
C HIS A 139 17.59 14.40 2.78
N ALA A 140 18.64 14.93 3.42
CA ALA A 140 19.79 14.14 3.83
C ALA A 140 19.47 13.13 4.95
N GLU A 141 18.52 13.42 5.85
CA GLU A 141 18.01 12.42 6.80
C GLU A 141 17.32 11.28 6.04
N GLN A 142 16.48 11.61 5.05
CA GLN A 142 15.74 10.64 4.25
C GLN A 142 16.66 9.75 3.41
N MET A 143 17.79 10.29 2.94
CA MET A 143 18.82 9.53 2.24
C MET A 143 19.46 8.41 3.09
N ARG A 144 19.46 8.54 4.43
CA ARG A 144 20.09 7.57 5.36
C ARG A 144 19.15 6.44 5.81
N HIS A 145 17.88 6.44 5.41
CA HIS A 145 16.92 5.45 5.90
C HIS A 145 17.01 4.09 5.20
N TYR A 146 17.30 4.07 3.89
CA TYR A 146 17.33 2.83 3.11
C TYR A 146 18.51 2.86 2.13
N PRO A 147 19.24 1.74 1.97
CA PRO A 147 20.33 1.62 1.00
C PRO A 147 19.76 1.52 -0.41
N TYR A 148 20.58 1.87 -1.40
CA TYR A 148 20.29 1.56 -2.79
C TYR A 148 20.56 0.07 -3.04
N ASP A 149 19.52 -0.66 -3.43
CA ASP A 149 19.62 -2.10 -3.65
C ASP A 149 20.28 -2.47 -4.99
N ARG A 150 20.42 -1.52 -5.92
CA ARG A 150 20.91 -1.75 -7.30
C ARG A 150 20.12 -2.85 -8.03
N VAL A 151 18.86 -2.99 -7.64
CA VAL A 151 17.84 -3.86 -8.23
C VAL A 151 16.64 -3.01 -8.63
N LEU A 152 16.01 -2.34 -7.67
CA LEU A 152 14.89 -1.42 -7.87
C LEU A 152 15.31 0.05 -7.82
N TYR A 153 16.38 0.36 -7.08
CA TYR A 153 16.84 1.70 -6.76
C TYR A 153 18.35 1.80 -6.93
N TYR A 154 18.77 2.66 -7.86
CA TYR A 154 20.17 2.93 -8.16
C TYR A 154 20.58 4.32 -7.64
N PRO A 155 21.82 4.47 -7.15
CA PRO A 155 22.35 5.78 -6.75
C PRO A 155 22.45 6.73 -7.96
N GLY A 156 22.58 8.03 -7.68
CA GLY A 156 22.68 9.08 -8.71
C GLY A 156 21.37 9.45 -9.42
N THR A 157 20.24 8.84 -9.04
CA THR A 157 18.95 9.16 -9.69
C THR A 157 18.33 10.43 -9.09
N SER A 158 18.35 11.54 -9.81
CA SER A 158 17.74 12.80 -9.38
C SER A 158 16.25 12.94 -9.76
N CYS A 159 15.47 13.64 -8.92
CA CYS A 159 14.09 13.99 -9.24
C CYS A 159 14.05 15.21 -10.18
N ARG A 160 13.54 15.02 -11.40
CA ARG A 160 13.40 16.10 -12.39
C ARG A 160 12.57 17.30 -11.92
N THR A 161 11.62 17.08 -11.01
CA THR A 161 10.73 18.14 -10.49
C THR A 161 11.25 18.75 -9.20
N CYS A 162 11.68 17.93 -8.22
CA CYS A 162 12.14 18.42 -6.93
C CYS A 162 13.61 18.84 -6.90
N LYS A 163 14.39 18.49 -7.94
CA LYS A 163 15.80 18.89 -8.13
C LYS A 163 16.76 18.44 -7.02
N PHE A 164 16.53 17.26 -6.47
CA PHE A 164 17.45 16.60 -5.54
C PHE A 164 17.56 15.10 -5.85
N LEU A 165 18.62 14.46 -5.37
CA LEU A 165 18.84 13.01 -5.46
C LEU A 165 17.71 12.25 -4.78
N LYS A 166 17.15 11.22 -5.41
CA LYS A 166 16.02 10.48 -4.85
C LYS A 166 16.53 9.50 -3.81
N PRO A 167 16.10 9.59 -2.53
CA PRO A 167 16.36 8.52 -1.57
C PRO A 167 15.83 7.18 -2.08
N ALA A 168 16.48 6.08 -1.71
CA ALA A 168 15.96 4.75 -2.01
C ALA A 168 14.53 4.60 -1.47
N ARG A 169 13.70 3.82 -2.18
CA ARG A 169 12.25 3.68 -1.92
C ARG A 169 11.39 4.95 -2.04
N SER A 170 11.96 6.08 -2.45
CA SER A 170 11.19 7.30 -2.69
C SER A 170 10.61 7.39 -4.12
N LYS A 171 9.51 8.13 -4.28
CA LYS A 171 8.93 8.44 -5.59
C LYS A 171 8.26 9.81 -5.59
N HIS A 172 8.39 10.53 -6.71
CA HIS A 172 7.68 11.79 -6.91
C HIS A 172 6.21 11.49 -7.20
N CYS A 173 5.32 12.03 -6.38
CA CYS A 173 3.88 11.98 -6.65
C CYS A 173 3.48 13.24 -7.43
N SER A 174 2.98 13.05 -8.66
CA SER A 174 2.48 14.14 -9.50
C SER A 174 1.21 14.81 -8.94
N ILE A 175 0.48 14.14 -8.04
CA ILE A 175 -0.73 14.69 -7.39
C ILE A 175 -0.31 15.58 -6.21
N CYS A 176 0.58 15.09 -5.35
CA CYS A 176 1.08 15.86 -4.20
C CYS A 176 2.17 16.87 -4.56
N LYS A 177 2.75 16.81 -5.77
CA LYS A 177 3.82 17.67 -6.30
C LYS A 177 5.10 17.64 -5.46
N THR A 178 5.47 16.47 -4.95
CA THR A 178 6.62 16.31 -4.06
C THR A 178 7.07 14.85 -4.01
N CYS A 179 8.33 14.61 -3.63
CA CYS A 179 8.81 13.26 -3.39
C CYS A 179 8.32 12.73 -2.04
N VAL A 180 7.91 11.48 -2.04
CA VAL A 180 7.38 10.76 -0.88
C VAL A 180 8.36 9.67 -0.50
N SER A 181 8.74 9.64 0.79
CA SER A 181 9.65 8.64 1.37
C SER A 181 8.94 7.31 1.58
N ARG A 182 9.60 6.21 1.20
CA ARG A 182 9.02 4.86 1.11
C ARG A 182 7.60 4.93 0.54
N MET A 183 7.47 5.48 -0.66
CA MET A 183 6.15 5.72 -1.24
C MET A 183 5.43 4.39 -1.47
N ASP A 184 4.24 4.26 -0.89
CA ASP A 184 3.34 3.14 -1.14
C ASP A 184 2.41 3.46 -2.31
N HIS A 185 1.48 4.38 -2.10
CA HIS A 185 0.65 4.94 -3.17
C HIS A 185 0.07 6.31 -2.80
N HIS A 186 -0.53 6.98 -3.79
CA HIS A 186 -1.41 8.11 -3.50
C HIS A 186 -2.82 7.58 -3.26
N CYS A 187 -3.36 7.80 -2.07
CA CYS A 187 -4.67 7.28 -1.70
C CYS A 187 -5.70 8.41 -1.69
N ILE A 188 -6.65 8.33 -2.63
CA ILE A 188 -7.75 9.31 -2.76
C ILE A 188 -8.67 9.32 -1.54
N TRP A 189 -8.80 8.18 -0.84
CA TRP A 189 -9.65 8.02 0.35
C TRP A 189 -9.10 8.74 1.59
N VAL A 190 -7.83 9.09 1.60
CA VAL A 190 -7.19 9.93 2.63
C VAL A 190 -6.73 11.28 2.06
N ASN A 191 -6.95 11.52 0.77
CA ASN A 191 -6.48 12.69 0.00
C ASN A 191 -5.00 13.02 0.26
N ASN A 192 -4.16 11.97 0.38
CA ASN A 192 -2.77 12.07 0.79
C ASN A 192 -1.95 10.89 0.24
N CYS A 193 -0.64 11.10 0.09
CA CYS A 193 0.26 9.98 -0.14
C CYS A 193 0.50 9.18 1.13
N LEU A 194 0.52 7.86 0.98
CA LEU A 194 0.94 6.93 2.01
C LEU A 194 2.42 6.61 1.82
N GLY A 195 3.19 6.74 2.90
CA GLY A 195 4.60 6.42 2.94
C GLY A 195 5.09 6.26 4.39
N ARG A 196 6.40 6.36 4.60
CA ARG A 196 7.05 6.00 5.89
C ARG A 196 6.36 6.58 7.14
N GLY A 197 5.98 7.86 7.13
CA GLY A 197 5.45 8.55 8.32
C GLY A 197 3.97 8.33 8.66
N ASN A 198 3.17 7.81 7.73
CA ASN A 198 1.72 7.70 7.91
C ASN A 198 1.12 6.33 7.52
N TYR A 199 1.92 5.40 6.99
CA TYR A 199 1.42 4.09 6.58
C TYR A 199 0.79 3.30 7.74
N LYS A 200 1.35 3.36 8.96
CA LYS A 200 0.75 2.72 10.14
C LYS A 200 -0.66 3.21 10.49
N TRP A 201 -0.93 4.51 10.30
CA TRP A 201 -2.25 5.08 10.56
C TRP A 201 -3.26 4.63 9.51
N PHE A 202 -2.80 4.40 8.28
CA PHE A 202 -3.64 3.82 7.24
C PHE A 202 -4.00 2.36 7.54
N LEU A 203 -3.05 1.55 8.03
CA LEU A 203 -3.37 0.19 8.50
C LEU A 203 -4.38 0.21 9.65
N ALA A 204 -4.20 1.12 10.62
CA ALA A 204 -5.13 1.31 11.72
C ALA A 204 -6.51 1.77 11.23
N LEU A 205 -6.58 2.64 10.23
CA LEU A 205 -7.82 3.08 9.59
C LEU A 205 -8.56 1.90 8.94
N LEU A 206 -7.86 1.05 8.18
CA LEU A 206 -8.47 -0.13 7.56
C LEU A 206 -9.01 -1.10 8.62
N LEU A 207 -8.23 -1.37 9.66
CA LEU A 207 -8.62 -2.24 10.76
C LEU A 207 -9.83 -1.69 11.52
N SER A 208 -9.77 -0.43 11.97
CA SER A 208 -10.85 0.19 12.74
C SER A 208 -12.14 0.32 11.91
N THR A 209 -12.02 0.64 10.62
CA THR A 209 -13.18 0.74 9.72
C THR A 209 -13.82 -0.62 9.53
N GLY A 210 -13.02 -1.65 9.21
CA GLY A 210 -13.52 -3.02 9.01
C GLY A 210 -14.18 -3.58 10.26
N ILE A 211 -13.56 -3.38 11.43
CA ILE A 211 -14.12 -3.77 12.72
C ILE A 211 -15.42 -3.01 13.01
N LEU A 212 -15.48 -1.69 12.80
CA LEU A 212 -16.68 -0.88 13.04
C LEU A 212 -17.87 -1.37 12.23
N ILE A 213 -17.68 -1.61 10.92
CA ILE A 213 -18.78 -2.02 10.04
C ILE A 213 -19.14 -3.51 10.23
N ALA A 214 -18.19 -4.40 10.50
CA ALA A 214 -18.49 -5.78 10.88
C ALA A 214 -19.32 -5.82 12.18
N TYR A 215 -18.92 -5.02 13.18
CA TYR A 215 -19.64 -4.91 14.43
C TYR A 215 -21.01 -4.23 14.27
N GLY A 216 -21.14 -3.23 13.40
CA GLY A 216 -22.43 -2.62 13.04
C GLY A 216 -23.40 -3.63 12.42
N ALA A 217 -22.91 -4.51 11.53
CA ALA A 217 -23.70 -5.59 10.96
C ALA A 217 -24.14 -6.61 12.03
N TYR A 218 -23.21 -6.99 12.92
CA TYR A 218 -23.51 -7.86 14.06
C TYR A 218 -24.57 -7.25 14.98
N LEU A 219 -24.43 -5.98 15.36
CA LEU A 219 -25.39 -5.27 16.21
C LEU A 219 -26.77 -5.17 15.56
N ALA A 220 -26.83 -4.95 14.25
CA ALA A 220 -28.09 -4.91 13.53
C ALA A 220 -28.80 -6.27 13.61
N TYR A 221 -28.06 -7.36 13.39
CA TYR A 221 -28.59 -8.71 13.53
C TYR A 221 -29.03 -9.01 14.96
N SER A 222 -28.18 -8.77 15.96
CA SER A 222 -28.44 -9.14 17.35
C SER A 222 -29.59 -8.33 17.97
N ALA A 223 -29.68 -7.02 17.68
CA ALA A 223 -30.73 -6.16 18.22
C ALA A 223 -32.09 -6.44 17.59
N LEU A 224 -32.15 -6.76 16.30
CA LEU A 224 -33.41 -6.97 15.58
C LEU A 224 -33.90 -8.42 15.64
N SER A 225 -33.02 -9.41 15.87
CA SER A 225 -33.38 -10.83 15.91
C SER A 225 -34.58 -11.16 16.80
N PRO A 226 -34.70 -10.66 18.05
CA PRO A 226 -35.85 -10.97 18.90
C PRO A 226 -37.16 -10.41 18.34
N LEU A 227 -37.13 -9.19 17.78
CA LEU A 227 -38.29 -8.54 17.18
C LEU A 227 -38.73 -9.26 15.89
N VAL A 228 -37.76 -9.68 15.08
CA VAL A 228 -37.99 -10.48 13.87
C VAL A 228 -38.59 -11.83 14.22
N SER A 229 -38.08 -12.51 15.26
CA SER A 229 -38.61 -13.78 15.73
C SER A 229 -40.06 -13.65 16.24
N ALA A 230 -40.36 -12.60 17.02
CA ALA A 230 -41.72 -12.31 17.46
C ALA A 230 -42.67 -12.02 16.29
N ARG A 231 -42.21 -11.24 15.28
CA ARG A 231 -42.97 -10.95 14.07
C ARG A 231 -43.22 -12.21 13.25
N TYR A 232 -42.21 -13.06 13.09
CA TYR A 232 -42.34 -14.34 12.38
C TYR A 232 -43.37 -15.23 13.05
N THR A 233 -43.25 -15.44 14.36
CA THR A 233 -44.16 -16.32 15.13
C THR A 233 -45.60 -15.83 15.07
N LYS A 234 -45.81 -14.50 15.15
CA LYS A 234 -47.16 -13.90 15.06
C LYS A 234 -47.85 -14.14 13.72
N TYR A 235 -47.10 -14.24 12.62
CA TYR A 235 -47.65 -14.39 11.27
C TYR A 235 -47.13 -15.66 10.57
N GLU A 236 -46.79 -16.69 11.35
CA GLU A 236 -46.12 -17.90 10.85
C GLU A 236 -46.86 -18.55 9.67
N SER A 237 -48.19 -18.60 9.75
CA SER A 237 -49.04 -19.18 8.71
C SER A 237 -48.91 -18.48 7.36
N TRP A 238 -48.62 -17.17 7.33
CA TRP A 238 -48.45 -16.39 6.10
C TRP A 238 -47.09 -16.62 5.45
N TYR A 239 -46.14 -17.10 6.25
CA TYR A 239 -44.74 -17.25 5.87
C TYR A 239 -44.35 -18.68 5.56
N ARG A 240 -45.24 -19.64 5.77
CA ARG A 240 -44.99 -21.06 5.55
C ARG A 240 -44.69 -21.33 4.07
N TYR A 241 -43.60 -22.06 3.83
CA TYR A 241 -43.26 -22.50 2.47
C TYR A 241 -44.33 -23.48 1.94
N SER A 242 -44.85 -23.22 0.74
CA SER A 242 -45.75 -24.12 0.03
C SER A 242 -45.07 -24.61 -1.25
N PRO A 243 -44.79 -25.92 -1.39
CA PRO A 243 -44.13 -26.46 -2.58
C PRO A 243 -45.02 -26.37 -3.81
N LYS A 244 -44.42 -26.14 -4.98
CA LYS A 244 -45.12 -26.19 -6.27
C LYS A 244 -45.63 -27.60 -6.55
N MET A 245 -46.85 -27.71 -7.07
CA MET A 245 -47.45 -29.01 -7.42
C MET A 245 -46.57 -29.76 -8.42
N GLY A 246 -46.34 -31.06 -8.16
CA GLY A 246 -45.57 -31.95 -9.04
C GLY A 246 -44.05 -31.93 -8.83
N VAL A 247 -43.52 -31.15 -7.88
CA VAL A 247 -42.07 -31.16 -7.57
C VAL A 247 -41.77 -32.13 -6.42
N ASP A 248 -40.89 -33.09 -6.66
CA ASP A 248 -40.39 -33.98 -5.59
C ASP A 248 -39.58 -33.18 -4.56
N SER A 249 -40.05 -33.23 -3.30
CA SER A 249 -39.46 -32.58 -2.13
C SER A 249 -38.01 -32.98 -1.82
N LYS A 250 -37.54 -34.12 -2.34
CA LYS A 250 -36.18 -34.63 -2.12
C LYS A 250 -35.16 -34.08 -3.14
N THR A 251 -35.62 -33.37 -4.16
CA THR A 251 -34.74 -32.80 -5.18
C THR A 251 -33.90 -31.64 -4.64
N TRP A 252 -32.70 -31.45 -5.21
CA TRP A 252 -31.86 -30.28 -4.92
C TRP A 252 -32.59 -28.97 -5.24
N SER A 253 -33.40 -28.94 -6.30
CA SER A 253 -34.20 -27.76 -6.66
C SER A 253 -35.23 -27.41 -5.58
N ALA A 254 -35.96 -28.40 -5.03
CA ALA A 254 -36.88 -28.17 -3.92
C ALA A 254 -36.17 -27.73 -2.63
N TYR A 255 -34.97 -28.26 -2.36
CA TYR A 255 -34.14 -27.81 -1.24
C TYR A 255 -33.75 -26.33 -1.38
N PHE A 256 -33.22 -25.94 -2.55
CA PHE A 256 -32.82 -24.56 -2.81
C PHE A 256 -34.01 -23.61 -2.82
N ASP A 257 -35.15 -23.99 -3.41
CA ASP A 257 -36.38 -23.19 -3.42
C ASP A 257 -36.87 -22.92 -1.99
N ARG A 258 -36.91 -23.96 -1.14
CA ARG A 258 -37.26 -23.84 0.28
C ARG A 258 -36.28 -22.94 1.05
N LYS A 259 -34.97 -23.11 0.85
CA LYS A 259 -33.95 -22.28 1.53
C LYS A 259 -34.03 -20.82 1.07
N MET A 260 -34.24 -20.56 -0.22
CA MET A 260 -34.41 -19.22 -0.77
C MET A 260 -35.69 -18.57 -0.28
N HIS A 261 -36.80 -19.30 -0.18
CA HIS A 261 -38.05 -18.80 0.40
C HIS A 261 -37.83 -18.27 1.81
N TYR A 262 -37.27 -19.09 2.71
CA TYR A 262 -37.03 -18.67 4.09
C TYR A 262 -36.00 -17.53 4.18
N PHE A 263 -34.94 -17.54 3.36
CA PHE A 263 -33.98 -16.45 3.31
C PHE A 263 -34.62 -15.12 2.91
N LEU A 264 -35.39 -15.10 1.81
CA LEU A 264 -36.09 -13.91 1.32
C LEU A 264 -37.13 -13.41 2.31
N MET A 265 -37.86 -14.34 2.93
CA MET A 265 -38.84 -14.06 3.95
C MET A 265 -38.20 -13.41 5.18
N TYR A 266 -37.17 -14.04 5.78
CA TYR A 266 -36.47 -13.46 6.92
C TYR A 266 -35.90 -12.08 6.56
N THR A 267 -35.26 -11.94 5.40
CA THR A 267 -34.76 -10.64 4.90
C THR A 267 -35.87 -9.60 4.83
N THR A 268 -37.05 -9.97 4.33
CA THR A 268 -38.20 -9.06 4.27
C THR A 268 -38.68 -8.67 5.67
N ILE A 269 -38.79 -9.62 6.60
CA ILE A 269 -39.19 -9.33 7.98
C ILE A 269 -38.17 -8.42 8.67
N TYR A 270 -36.86 -8.65 8.47
CA TYR A 270 -35.82 -7.75 8.95
C TYR A 270 -36.03 -6.33 8.41
N LEU A 271 -36.23 -6.18 7.10
CA LEU A 271 -36.46 -4.87 6.48
C LEU A 271 -37.74 -4.20 6.98
N ASP A 272 -38.82 -4.96 7.20
CA ASP A 272 -40.09 -4.44 7.73
C ASP A 272 -39.96 -3.98 9.19
N VAL A 273 -39.25 -4.76 10.03
CA VAL A 273 -39.10 -4.48 11.46
C VAL A 273 -38.10 -3.35 11.71
N GLY A 274 -36.91 -3.41 11.10
CA GLY A 274 -35.84 -2.44 11.35
C GLY A 274 -35.82 -1.25 10.37
N GLY A 275 -36.56 -1.33 9.27
CA GLY A 275 -36.60 -0.28 8.24
C GLY A 275 -35.23 -0.01 7.60
N VAL A 276 -35.16 1.08 6.83
CA VAL A 276 -33.91 1.54 6.21
C VAL A 276 -32.88 1.95 7.27
N ARG A 277 -33.33 2.49 8.41
CA ARG A 277 -32.46 3.05 9.46
C ARG A 277 -31.66 1.98 10.21
N ALA A 278 -32.27 0.85 10.55
CA ALA A 278 -31.57 -0.24 11.24
C ALA A 278 -31.17 -1.36 10.27
N SER A 279 -32.14 -1.97 9.58
CA SER A 279 -31.88 -3.11 8.69
C SER A 279 -31.18 -2.71 7.40
N GLY A 280 -31.52 -1.55 6.81
CA GLY A 280 -30.84 -1.04 5.62
C GLY A 280 -29.36 -0.73 5.88
N VAL A 281 -29.06 0.01 6.94
CA VAL A 281 -27.67 0.29 7.36
C VAL A 281 -26.94 -0.98 7.77
N GLY A 282 -27.59 -1.88 8.52
CA GLY A 282 -27.02 -3.18 8.90
C GLY A 282 -26.67 -4.07 7.70
N LEU A 283 -27.52 -4.09 6.67
CA LEU A 283 -27.26 -4.80 5.42
C LEU A 283 -26.11 -4.16 4.64
N LEU A 284 -26.06 -2.82 4.55
CA LEU A 284 -24.94 -2.12 3.92
C LEU A 284 -23.62 -2.47 4.63
N ALA A 285 -23.62 -2.47 5.97
CA ALA A 285 -22.48 -2.85 6.77
C ALA A 285 -22.07 -4.31 6.54
N LEU A 286 -23.05 -5.23 6.47
CA LEU A 286 -22.84 -6.66 6.18
C LEU A 286 -22.21 -6.90 4.80
N LEU A 287 -22.57 -6.11 3.80
CA LEU A 287 -22.04 -6.27 2.44
C LEU A 287 -20.67 -5.59 2.24
N THR A 288 -20.34 -4.61 3.07
CA THR A 288 -19.13 -3.78 2.87
C THR A 288 -17.99 -4.11 3.83
N TRP A 289 -18.25 -4.80 4.95
CA TRP A 289 -17.21 -5.16 5.93
C TRP A 289 -16.00 -5.95 5.41
N PRO A 290 -16.14 -6.85 4.41
CA PRO A 290 -14.98 -7.58 3.91
C PRO A 290 -13.98 -6.69 3.16
N LEU A 291 -14.42 -5.55 2.62
CA LEU A 291 -13.60 -4.70 1.75
C LEU A 291 -12.38 -4.10 2.48
N PRO A 292 -12.52 -3.32 3.57
CA PRO A 292 -11.35 -2.77 4.26
C PRO A 292 -10.46 -3.85 4.90
N LEU A 293 -11.03 -4.98 5.31
CA LEU A 293 -10.24 -6.10 5.83
C LEU A 293 -9.46 -6.84 4.74
N GLY A 294 -10.05 -7.01 3.55
CA GLY A 294 -9.34 -7.56 2.39
C GLY A 294 -8.19 -6.66 1.95
N LEU A 295 -8.40 -5.33 1.94
CA LEU A 295 -7.32 -4.36 1.73
C LEU A 295 -6.25 -4.47 2.82
N LEU A 296 -6.63 -4.59 4.09
CA LEU A 296 -5.69 -4.78 5.19
C LEU A 296 -4.85 -6.04 5.01
N VAL A 297 -5.47 -7.17 4.65
CA VAL A 297 -4.78 -8.44 4.37
C VAL A 297 -3.76 -8.28 3.24
N TYR A 298 -4.13 -7.58 2.15
CA TYR A 298 -3.19 -7.29 1.08
C TYR A 298 -2.00 -6.46 1.56
N HIS A 299 -2.24 -5.44 2.37
CA HIS A 299 -1.15 -4.64 2.94
C HIS A 299 -0.30 -5.41 3.96
N ILE A 300 -0.87 -6.36 4.72
CA ILE A 300 -0.13 -7.29 5.57
C ILE A 300 0.78 -8.19 4.73
N TYR A 301 0.29 -8.69 3.57
CA TYR A 301 1.11 -9.43 2.62
C TYR A 301 2.27 -8.59 2.07
N LEU A 302 2.04 -7.32 1.76
CA LEU A 302 3.12 -6.41 1.33
C LEU A 302 4.20 -6.24 2.40
N ILE A 303 3.79 -6.11 3.67
CA ILE A 303 4.71 -6.05 4.82
C ILE A 303 5.46 -7.37 4.98
N TRP A 304 4.77 -8.51 4.85
CA TRP A 304 5.40 -9.83 4.87
C TRP A 304 6.46 -9.99 3.79
N ALA A 305 6.21 -9.49 2.58
CA ALA A 305 7.16 -9.53 1.47
C ALA A 305 8.20 -8.38 1.49
N GLY A 306 8.24 -7.53 2.52
CA GLY A 306 9.20 -6.43 2.64
C GLY A 306 9.03 -5.30 1.60
N MET A 307 7.88 -5.20 0.92
CA MET A 307 7.68 -4.31 -0.23
C MET A 307 6.51 -3.33 -0.04
N THR A 308 6.49 -2.27 -0.84
CA THR A 308 5.34 -1.38 -0.98
C THR A 308 4.50 -1.73 -2.21
N THR A 309 3.28 -1.20 -2.31
CA THR A 309 2.41 -1.31 -3.50
C THR A 309 3.09 -0.75 -4.75
N ASN A 310 3.90 0.31 -4.60
CA ASN A 310 4.68 0.87 -5.70
C ASN A 310 5.83 -0.08 -6.13
N GLU A 311 6.37 -0.86 -5.19
CA GLU A 311 7.45 -1.82 -5.47
C GLU A 311 6.92 -3.12 -6.04
N SER A 312 5.73 -3.59 -5.63
CA SER A 312 5.14 -4.82 -6.16
C SER A 312 4.94 -4.76 -7.68
N GLY A 313 4.59 -3.59 -8.23
CA GLY A 313 4.56 -3.36 -9.68
C GLY A 313 5.92 -3.49 -10.34
N LYS A 314 6.99 -2.95 -9.72
CA LYS A 314 8.36 -3.07 -10.26
C LYS A 314 8.88 -4.50 -10.21
N TRP A 315 8.54 -5.25 -9.17
CA TRP A 315 8.85 -6.68 -9.07
C TRP A 315 8.09 -7.49 -10.11
N ALA A 316 6.86 -7.10 -10.44
CA ALA A 316 6.13 -7.71 -11.55
C ALA A 316 6.84 -7.42 -12.89
N ASP A 317 7.26 -6.18 -13.14
CA ASP A 317 8.02 -5.84 -14.36
C ASP A 317 9.30 -6.70 -14.46
N TRP A 318 10.06 -6.86 -13.37
CA TRP A 318 11.24 -7.73 -13.35
C TRP A 318 10.92 -9.20 -13.65
N ARG A 319 9.80 -9.71 -13.15
CA ARG A 319 9.37 -11.09 -13.42
C ARG A 319 9.08 -11.30 -14.91
N ASP A 320 8.41 -10.33 -15.53
CA ASP A 320 8.11 -10.36 -16.95
C ASP A 320 9.41 -10.29 -17.78
N ASP A 321 10.33 -9.39 -17.42
CA ASP A 321 11.64 -9.28 -18.09
C ASP A 321 12.51 -10.55 -17.91
N MET A 322 12.42 -11.22 -16.75
CA MET A 322 13.08 -12.52 -16.53
C MET A 322 12.47 -13.62 -17.40
N ALA A 323 11.15 -13.63 -17.58
CA ALA A 323 10.48 -14.57 -18.47
C ALA A 323 10.87 -14.35 -19.94
N ASP A 324 11.11 -13.09 -20.33
CA ASP A 324 11.66 -12.72 -21.64
C ASP A 324 13.15 -13.07 -21.79
N GLY A 325 13.80 -13.50 -20.70
CA GLY A 325 15.20 -13.92 -20.69
C GLY A 325 16.20 -12.76 -20.82
N VAL A 326 15.82 -11.52 -20.54
CA VAL A 326 16.72 -10.35 -20.74
C VAL A 326 17.47 -9.90 -19.50
N VAL A 327 17.30 -10.61 -18.38
CA VAL A 327 17.78 -10.20 -17.05
C VAL A 327 19.01 -11.00 -16.60
N PHE A 328 20.00 -10.29 -16.07
CA PHE A 328 21.24 -10.84 -15.55
C PHE A 328 21.51 -10.37 -14.13
N LEU A 329 21.92 -11.28 -13.27
CA LEU A 329 22.27 -11.07 -11.87
C LEU A 329 23.79 -11.14 -11.73
N GLY A 330 24.40 -10.06 -11.27
CA GLY A 330 25.82 -10.01 -10.90
C GLY A 330 26.01 -9.86 -9.39
N HIS A 331 27.25 -10.08 -8.95
CA HIS A 331 27.65 -9.94 -7.55
C HIS A 331 28.42 -8.65 -7.31
N ARG A 332 28.14 -8.01 -6.19
CA ARG A 332 28.89 -6.84 -5.72
C ARG A 332 30.24 -7.25 -5.13
N ARG A 333 31.25 -6.40 -5.25
CA ARG A 333 32.56 -6.57 -4.60
C ARG A 333 32.45 -6.22 -3.11
N GLU A 334 32.96 -7.07 -2.25
CA GLU A 334 32.81 -6.99 -0.78
C GLU A 334 33.48 -5.74 -0.19
N ASP A 335 34.63 -5.33 -0.74
CA ASP A 335 35.36 -4.10 -0.38
C ASP A 335 34.56 -2.81 -0.59
N THR A 336 33.53 -2.86 -1.46
CA THR A 336 32.67 -1.71 -1.73
C THR A 336 31.46 -1.61 -0.80
N MET A 337 31.23 -2.60 0.07
CA MET A 337 30.09 -2.64 1.00
C MET A 337 30.37 -1.82 2.28
N GLN A 338 29.32 -1.26 2.89
CA GLN A 338 29.44 -0.36 4.06
C GLN A 338 30.04 -1.07 5.28
N GLU A 339 29.75 -2.37 5.44
CA GLU A 339 30.32 -3.22 6.50
C GLU A 339 31.87 -3.24 6.44
N HIS A 340 32.43 -3.34 5.24
CA HIS A 340 33.88 -3.41 5.03
C HIS A 340 34.56 -2.03 5.09
N ARG A 341 33.86 -0.96 4.69
CA ARG A 341 34.33 0.43 4.86
C ARG A 341 34.50 0.82 6.33
N SER A 342 33.68 0.25 7.20
CA SER A 342 33.69 0.55 8.64
C SER A 342 34.81 -0.19 9.40
N ALA A 343 35.40 -1.23 8.79
CA ALA A 343 36.46 -2.06 9.38
C ALA A 343 37.88 -1.70 8.90
N GLY A 344 38.03 -0.80 7.91
CA GLY A 344 39.34 -0.35 7.43
C GLY A 344 39.95 0.77 8.29
N PRO A 345 41.30 0.88 8.36
CA PRO A 345 41.93 2.02 9.01
C PRO A 345 41.51 3.31 8.28
N ARG A 346 40.96 4.28 9.03
CA ARG A 346 40.61 5.61 8.51
C ARG A 346 41.85 6.26 7.88
N GLN A 347 42.02 6.14 6.56
CA GLN A 347 42.91 7.02 5.83
C GLN A 347 42.23 8.39 5.71
N VAL A 348 42.59 9.27 6.63
CA VAL A 348 42.35 10.70 6.51
C VAL A 348 43.20 11.20 5.35
N HIS A 349 42.63 11.25 4.14
CA HIS A 349 43.18 12.09 3.09
C HIS A 349 42.83 13.55 3.42
N GLY A 350 43.70 14.16 4.22
CA GLY A 350 43.69 15.60 4.46
C GLY A 350 44.13 16.33 3.19
N HIS A 351 43.18 16.93 2.48
CA HIS A 351 43.47 18.16 1.76
C HIS A 351 42.94 19.32 2.61
N GLY A 352 43.85 19.88 3.42
CA GLY A 352 43.63 21.13 4.08
C GLY A 352 43.68 22.28 3.08
N SER A 353 42.64 23.09 3.05
CA SER A 353 42.76 24.52 2.80
C SER A 353 42.08 25.22 3.97
N ALA A 354 42.92 25.90 4.75
CA ALA A 354 42.53 26.68 5.91
C ALA A 354 41.86 27.98 5.45
N HIS A 355 40.66 28.24 5.93
CA HIS A 355 40.19 29.61 6.14
C HIS A 355 39.44 29.69 7.46
N SER A 356 40.11 30.29 8.44
CA SER A 356 39.53 30.79 9.68
C SER A 356 38.66 32.01 9.39
N SER A 357 37.41 32.00 9.86
CA SER A 357 36.80 33.23 10.39
C SER A 357 35.70 32.89 11.39
N SER A 358 35.81 33.55 12.53
CA SER A 358 34.96 33.52 13.71
C SER A 358 33.55 34.02 13.42
N SER A 359 32.53 33.29 13.86
CA SER A 359 31.17 33.81 14.06
C SER A 359 30.40 32.92 15.05
N ASN A 360 30.10 33.48 16.21
CA ASN A 360 29.15 32.92 17.18
C ASN A 360 27.74 33.01 16.57
N SER A 361 27.34 31.95 15.86
CA SER A 361 25.95 31.66 15.50
C SER A 361 25.71 30.18 15.80
N PRO A 362 24.50 29.77 16.23
CA PRO A 362 24.21 28.35 16.40
C PRO A 362 24.42 27.67 15.05
N ILE A 363 25.41 26.78 14.99
CA ILE A 363 25.80 26.06 13.78
C ILE A 363 24.60 25.21 13.36
N LEU A 364 23.81 25.70 12.40
CA LEU A 364 23.07 24.85 11.49
C LEU A 364 24.10 24.32 10.51
N THR A 365 24.75 23.21 10.84
CA THR A 365 25.41 22.40 9.82
C THR A 365 24.31 22.00 8.83
N PRO A 366 24.46 22.25 7.52
CA PRO A 366 23.60 21.59 6.56
C PRO A 366 23.82 20.09 6.75
N PRO A 367 22.79 19.24 6.72
CA PRO A 367 23.06 17.83 6.52
C PRO A 367 23.51 17.74 5.06
N GLU A 368 24.83 17.75 4.85
CA GLU A 368 25.43 17.77 3.51
C GLU A 368 24.80 16.65 2.71
N THR A 369 24.11 17.04 1.64
CA THR A 369 23.59 16.08 0.68
C THR A 369 24.81 15.46 0.01
N PRO A 370 25.00 14.14 0.07
CA PRO A 370 26.17 13.52 -0.54
C PRO A 370 26.22 13.87 -2.03
N SER A 371 27.44 13.93 -2.57
CA SER A 371 27.66 14.11 -4.01
C SER A 371 26.92 13.00 -4.79
N GLU A 372 26.62 13.23 -6.08
CA GLU A 372 25.90 12.22 -6.89
C GLU A 372 26.65 10.86 -6.98
N GLU A 373 27.93 10.85 -6.63
CA GLU A 373 28.84 9.71 -6.70
C GLU A 373 28.98 8.96 -5.35
N GLU A 374 28.57 9.56 -4.23
CA GLU A 374 28.75 8.99 -2.89
C GLU A 374 27.44 8.46 -2.30
N GLU A 375 27.44 7.17 -1.92
CA GLU A 375 26.31 6.56 -1.20
C GLU A 375 26.39 6.94 0.30
N PRO A 376 25.37 7.61 0.86
CA PRO A 376 25.37 7.93 2.28
C PRO A 376 25.27 6.65 3.11
N PRO A 377 25.97 6.58 4.27
CA PRO A 377 25.80 5.46 5.18
C PRO A 377 24.35 5.40 5.63
N THR A 378 23.77 4.20 5.60
CA THR A 378 22.37 4.01 5.98
C THR A 378 22.24 3.37 7.35
N THR A 379 21.07 3.58 7.95
CA THR A 379 20.65 2.98 9.23
C THR A 379 19.97 1.62 9.04
N TRP A 380 19.83 1.16 7.80
CA TRP A 380 19.23 -0.13 7.48
C TRP A 380 20.24 -1.25 7.75
N PRO A 381 19.82 -2.39 8.31
CA PRO A 381 20.74 -3.44 8.76
C PRO A 381 21.27 -4.34 7.63
N LEU A 382 20.69 -4.28 6.43
CA LEU A 382 21.05 -5.14 5.29
C LEU A 382 21.60 -4.30 4.13
N GLU A 383 22.46 -4.90 3.32
CA GLU A 383 22.92 -4.31 2.06
C GLU A 383 22.80 -5.32 0.93
N SER A 384 22.50 -4.83 -0.28
CA SER A 384 22.43 -5.70 -1.45
C SER A 384 23.81 -6.21 -1.85
N ARG A 385 23.92 -7.54 -1.96
CA ARG A 385 25.07 -8.25 -2.52
C ARG A 385 24.95 -8.45 -4.04
N HIS A 386 23.79 -8.13 -4.59
CA HIS A 386 23.42 -8.41 -5.96
C HIS A 386 23.23 -7.14 -6.78
N ILE A 387 23.46 -7.24 -8.09
CA ILE A 387 23.23 -6.18 -9.06
C ILE A 387 22.42 -6.77 -10.20
N LEU A 388 21.26 -6.19 -10.50
CA LEU A 388 20.35 -6.73 -11.51
C LEU A 388 20.30 -5.83 -12.76
N ILE A 389 20.71 -6.37 -13.90
CA ILE A 389 20.83 -5.63 -15.16
C ILE A 389 19.90 -6.20 -16.22
N ARG A 390 19.33 -5.30 -17.04
CA ARG A 390 18.60 -5.65 -18.27
C ARG A 390 19.50 -5.49 -19.48
N THR A 391 19.38 -6.41 -20.42
CA THR A 391 20.10 -6.35 -21.70
C THR A 391 19.10 -6.33 -22.85
N ARG A 392 19.32 -5.50 -23.86
CA ARG A 392 18.41 -5.43 -25.02
C ARG A 392 18.51 -6.66 -25.94
N THR A 393 19.66 -7.31 -25.91
CA THR A 393 20.00 -8.44 -26.80
C THR A 393 19.71 -9.80 -26.19
N GLY A 394 19.38 -9.85 -24.89
CA GLY A 394 19.31 -11.11 -24.15
C GLY A 394 20.66 -11.82 -24.07
N GLN A 395 21.79 -11.13 -24.27
CA GLN A 395 23.13 -11.66 -24.10
C GLN A 395 23.78 -11.07 -22.85
N ALA A 396 24.68 -11.82 -22.21
CA ALA A 396 25.37 -11.33 -21.02
C ALA A 396 26.10 -10.00 -21.31
N PRO A 397 26.11 -9.05 -20.35
CA PRO A 397 26.71 -7.73 -20.57
C PRO A 397 28.22 -7.87 -20.79
N LYS A 398 28.70 -7.51 -21.99
CA LYS A 398 30.14 -7.55 -22.33
C LYS A 398 30.92 -6.37 -21.77
N SER A 399 30.23 -5.25 -21.52
CA SER A 399 30.81 -4.06 -20.93
C SER A 399 29.81 -3.50 -19.91
N LEU A 400 30.34 -3.08 -18.75
CA LEU A 400 29.55 -2.47 -17.70
C LEU A 400 29.76 -0.95 -17.70
N PRO A 401 28.69 -0.14 -17.51
CA PRO A 401 28.84 1.28 -17.25
C PRO A 401 29.76 1.53 -16.04
N SER A 402 30.53 2.61 -16.04
CA SER A 402 31.55 2.89 -15.01
C SER A 402 31.02 2.79 -13.58
N ARG A 403 29.78 3.25 -13.33
CA ARG A 403 29.10 3.19 -12.02
C ARG A 403 28.76 1.78 -11.52
N ILE A 404 28.65 0.82 -12.43
CA ILE A 404 28.41 -0.59 -12.13
C ILE A 404 29.75 -1.31 -12.04
N ARG A 405 30.65 -1.04 -12.98
CA ARG A 405 32.02 -1.59 -12.98
C ARG A 405 32.77 -1.30 -11.68
N SER A 406 32.58 -0.10 -11.11
CA SER A 406 33.18 0.29 -9.83
C SER A 406 32.67 -0.50 -8.61
N VAL A 407 31.61 -1.31 -8.74
CA VAL A 407 31.07 -2.09 -7.62
C VAL A 407 30.79 -3.55 -7.93
N ALA A 408 30.71 -3.93 -9.21
CA ALA A 408 30.40 -5.29 -9.63
C ALA A 408 31.68 -6.12 -9.83
N LYS A 409 31.58 -7.42 -9.60
CA LYS A 409 32.56 -8.39 -10.10
C LYS A 409 32.29 -8.60 -11.60
N GLU A 410 33.21 -8.22 -12.49
CA GLU A 410 32.97 -8.15 -13.94
C GLU A 410 32.47 -9.49 -14.53
N ASP A 411 33.04 -10.62 -14.10
CA ASP A 411 32.71 -11.95 -14.62
C ASP A 411 31.58 -12.68 -13.86
N SER A 412 30.79 -11.96 -13.06
CA SER A 412 29.79 -12.57 -12.15
C SER A 412 28.35 -12.58 -12.67
N PHE A 413 28.11 -12.09 -13.90
CA PHE A 413 26.77 -11.89 -14.42
C PHE A 413 26.18 -13.15 -15.05
N GLU A 414 25.18 -13.72 -14.37
CA GLU A 414 24.46 -14.89 -14.82
C GLU A 414 23.01 -14.56 -15.15
N ARG A 415 22.46 -15.22 -16.17
CA ARG A 415 21.06 -15.01 -16.56
C ARG A 415 20.14 -15.59 -15.48
N VAL A 416 19.12 -14.83 -15.08
CA VAL A 416 18.15 -15.26 -14.08
C VAL A 416 16.74 -15.31 -14.65
N TRP A 417 16.00 -16.33 -14.23
CA TRP A 417 14.65 -16.65 -14.73
C TRP A 417 13.56 -16.50 -13.67
N ASN A 418 13.95 -16.32 -12.40
CA ASN A 418 13.03 -16.29 -11.28
C ASN A 418 13.48 -15.27 -10.23
N LEU A 419 12.51 -14.55 -9.67
CA LEU A 419 12.71 -13.59 -8.58
C LEU A 419 13.30 -14.23 -7.32
N ALA A 420 13.13 -15.54 -7.11
CA ALA A 420 13.72 -16.26 -5.97
C ALA A 420 15.26 -16.19 -5.95
N ALA A 421 15.91 -15.90 -7.08
CA ALA A 421 17.35 -15.70 -7.15
C ALA A 421 17.78 -14.29 -6.67
N VAL A 422 16.85 -13.35 -6.51
CA VAL A 422 17.13 -11.96 -6.19
C VAL A 422 16.74 -11.68 -4.74
N GLU A 423 17.71 -11.26 -3.95
CA GLU A 423 17.49 -10.87 -2.56
C GLU A 423 16.73 -9.54 -2.48
N ASN A 424 15.62 -9.51 -1.73
CA ASN A 424 14.98 -8.26 -1.33
C ASN A 424 15.62 -7.76 -0.04
N VAL A 425 16.62 -6.89 -0.15
CA VAL A 425 17.30 -6.23 0.98
C VAL A 425 16.33 -5.50 1.92
N TYR A 426 15.12 -5.14 1.47
CA TYR A 426 14.12 -4.51 2.33
C TYR A 426 13.22 -5.48 3.09
N ASP A 427 13.38 -6.78 2.88
CA ASP A 427 12.69 -7.81 3.65
C ASP A 427 13.57 -8.24 4.84
N LEU A 428 13.17 -7.81 6.04
CA LEU A 428 13.82 -8.18 7.30
C LEU A 428 13.22 -9.48 7.89
N GLY A 429 12.21 -10.06 7.24
CA GLY A 429 11.33 -11.05 7.83
C GLY A 429 10.08 -10.41 8.45
N PHE A 430 9.01 -11.21 8.54
CA PHE A 430 7.66 -10.72 8.83
C PHE A 430 7.54 -9.82 10.06
N TRP A 431 8.07 -10.26 11.20
CA TRP A 431 7.96 -9.53 12.47
C TRP A 431 8.76 -8.23 12.46
N ASP A 432 9.97 -8.28 11.92
CA ASP A 432 10.86 -7.12 11.82
C ASP A 432 10.30 -6.08 10.84
N ASN A 433 9.69 -6.52 9.74
CA ASN A 433 8.96 -5.63 8.83
C ASN A 433 7.75 -4.96 9.51
N ILE A 434 7.02 -5.68 10.36
CA ILE A 434 5.91 -5.09 11.15
C ILE A 434 6.45 -4.02 12.10
N VAL A 435 7.51 -4.33 12.85
CA VAL A 435 8.12 -3.37 13.80
C VAL A 435 8.60 -2.12 13.06
N GLU A 436 9.27 -2.28 11.92
CA GLU A 436 9.72 -1.17 11.10
C GLU A 436 8.56 -0.27 10.63
N VAL A 437 7.43 -0.87 10.24
CA VAL A 437 6.24 -0.12 9.82
C VAL A 437 5.56 0.61 10.98
N LEU A 438 5.46 -0.01 12.16
CA LEU A 438 4.70 0.54 13.29
C LEU A 438 5.51 1.55 14.12
N ALA A 439 6.77 1.23 14.39
CA ALA A 439 7.64 1.99 15.28
C ALA A 439 8.72 2.81 14.54
N GLY A 440 8.95 2.55 13.24
CA GLY A 440 10.16 3.01 12.56
C GLY A 440 11.38 2.18 12.99
N LEU A 441 12.51 2.37 12.30
CA LEU A 441 13.80 1.79 12.72
C LEU A 441 14.29 2.47 13.99
N ASN A 442 13.78 2.08 15.15
CA ASN A 442 14.43 2.33 16.43
C ASN A 442 15.22 1.06 16.79
N LEU A 443 16.53 1.06 16.53
CA LEU A 443 17.39 -0.11 16.76
C LEU A 443 17.33 -0.63 18.21
N ASN A 444 17.09 0.25 19.20
CA ASN A 444 16.97 -0.16 20.61
C ASN A 444 15.66 -0.90 20.87
N LEU A 445 14.57 -0.52 20.20
CA LEU A 445 13.31 -1.25 20.25
C LEU A 445 13.37 -2.53 19.39
N PHE A 446 14.09 -2.48 18.27
CA PHE A 446 14.32 -3.60 17.36
C PHE A 446 15.04 -4.76 18.07
N ALA A 447 16.13 -4.46 18.80
CA ALA A 447 16.85 -5.46 19.60
C ALA A 447 16.00 -6.01 20.76
N ALA A 448 15.21 -5.16 21.44
CA ALA A 448 14.36 -5.56 22.54
C ALA A 448 13.16 -6.44 22.12
N LEU A 449 12.58 -6.18 20.93
CA LEU A 449 11.42 -6.92 20.43
C LEU A 449 11.82 -8.16 19.61
N SER A 450 12.86 -8.10 18.79
CA SER A 450 13.30 -9.23 17.94
C SER A 450 13.89 -10.37 18.79
N GLY A 451 14.59 -10.04 19.88
CA GLY A 451 15.11 -11.02 20.85
C GLY A 451 14.03 -11.77 21.65
N ALA A 452 12.78 -11.30 21.66
CA ALA A 452 11.68 -11.94 22.38
C ALA A 452 10.91 -12.99 21.52
N PHE A 453 11.09 -13.01 20.20
CA PHE A 453 10.21 -13.77 19.30
C PHE A 453 10.91 -14.66 18.26
N THR A 454 12.25 -14.73 18.21
CA THR A 454 12.95 -15.55 17.21
C THR A 454 13.92 -16.56 17.83
N SER A 455 13.48 -17.81 17.94
CA SER A 455 14.34 -18.99 17.97
C SER A 455 14.09 -19.75 16.66
N SER A 456 15.00 -19.61 15.69
CA SER A 456 14.99 -20.43 14.48
C SER A 456 16.20 -21.35 14.49
N THR A 457 15.96 -22.65 14.58
CA THR A 457 16.99 -23.69 14.45
C THR A 457 17.09 -24.09 12.98
N GLN A 458 18.27 -24.01 12.38
CA GLN A 458 18.53 -24.53 11.03
C GLN A 458 19.41 -25.77 11.13
N LYS A 459 18.88 -26.92 10.67
CA LYS A 459 19.64 -28.17 10.51
C LYS A 459 20.17 -28.25 9.08
N THR A 460 21.47 -28.37 8.94
CA THR A 460 22.15 -28.66 7.67
C THR A 460 22.75 -30.05 7.73
N THR A 461 22.42 -30.89 6.74
CA THR A 461 22.97 -32.24 6.61
C THR A 461 23.85 -32.29 5.37
N HIS A 462 25.13 -32.56 5.58
CA HIS A 462 26.09 -32.78 4.50
C HIS A 462 26.25 -34.28 4.25
N LYS A 463 26.14 -34.69 2.98
CA LYS A 463 26.59 -36.01 2.53
C LYS A 463 28.06 -35.95 2.16
N ASN A 464 28.86 -36.80 2.77
CA ASN A 464 30.27 -36.95 2.47
C ASN A 464 30.44 -37.83 1.22
N GLY A 465 31.58 -37.72 0.54
CA GLY A 465 31.87 -38.46 -0.69
C GLY A 465 31.94 -39.99 -0.54
N ASP A 466 31.94 -40.50 0.69
CA ASP A 466 31.93 -41.93 1.03
C ASP A 466 30.50 -42.49 1.30
N GLY A 467 29.46 -41.66 1.12
CA GLY A 467 28.06 -42.03 1.36
C GLY A 467 27.60 -41.88 2.81
N SER A 468 28.47 -41.47 3.74
CA SER A 468 28.05 -41.10 5.10
C SER A 468 27.40 -39.71 5.13
N SER A 469 26.51 -39.45 6.10
CA SER A 469 25.90 -38.13 6.30
C SER A 469 26.22 -37.57 7.67
N THR A 470 26.70 -36.33 7.71
CA THR A 470 26.98 -35.57 8.93
C THR A 470 25.95 -34.46 9.06
N THR A 471 25.18 -34.46 10.15
CA THR A 471 24.19 -33.41 10.44
C THR A 471 24.77 -32.46 11.48
N THR A 472 24.86 -31.18 11.13
CA THR A 472 25.33 -30.13 12.03
C THR A 472 24.13 -29.26 12.41
N GLU A 473 23.90 -29.13 13.72
CA GLU A 473 22.84 -28.28 14.28
C GLU A 473 23.50 -27.00 14.81
N GLN A 474 23.32 -25.89 14.09
CA GLN A 474 23.83 -24.58 14.52
C GLN A 474 22.68 -23.73 15.06
N ASN A 475 22.75 -23.46 16.37
CA ASN A 475 21.90 -22.46 17.02
C ASN A 475 22.49 -21.07 16.78
N HIS A 476 21.92 -20.32 15.85
CA HIS A 476 22.25 -18.90 15.70
C HIS A 476 21.38 -18.07 16.65
N SER A 477 21.95 -17.61 17.77
CA SER A 477 21.45 -16.40 18.42
C SER A 477 21.90 -15.20 17.58
N LYS A 478 21.04 -14.70 16.68
CA LYS A 478 21.29 -13.41 16.02
C LYS A 478 21.04 -12.28 17.03
N GLY A 479 21.99 -12.08 17.94
CA GLY A 479 21.86 -11.09 19.00
C GLY A 479 22.96 -11.17 20.05
N ALA A 480 24.24 -11.17 19.64
CA ALA A 480 25.34 -11.13 20.62
C ALA A 480 26.59 -10.34 20.17
N ALA A 481 26.53 -9.55 19.09
CA ALA A 481 27.70 -8.78 18.62
C ALA A 481 27.70 -7.29 19.02
N ASN A 482 26.58 -6.70 19.45
CA ASN A 482 26.49 -5.24 19.68
C ASN A 482 26.30 -4.80 21.15
N ALA A 483 26.33 -5.73 22.12
CA ALA A 483 26.13 -5.38 23.53
C ALA A 483 27.39 -4.85 24.25
N ALA A 484 28.57 -4.91 23.63
CA ALA A 484 29.83 -4.52 24.28
C ALA A 484 30.26 -3.05 24.05
N ALA A 485 29.55 -2.27 23.21
CA ALA A 485 29.99 -0.93 22.80
C ALA A 485 29.17 0.25 23.34
N ALA A 486 28.07 0.01 24.08
CA ALA A 486 27.12 1.06 24.48
C ALA A 486 27.16 1.44 25.97
N GLY A 487 28.22 1.09 26.69
CA GLY A 487 28.45 1.57 28.05
C GLY A 487 29.16 2.91 28.03
N HIS A 488 28.46 4.04 27.84
CA HIS A 488 28.79 5.36 28.39
C HIS A 488 27.78 6.42 27.87
N GLY A 489 27.10 7.13 28.78
CA GLY A 489 26.46 8.42 28.46
C GLY A 489 24.98 8.50 28.77
N SER A 490 24.66 8.72 30.05
CA SER A 490 23.34 9.05 30.58
C SER A 490 22.98 10.54 30.36
N ALA A 491 21.66 10.78 30.33
CA ALA A 491 20.94 11.95 30.88
C ALA A 491 20.59 13.19 30.02
N TYR A 492 19.42 13.74 30.38
CA TYR A 492 18.77 15.02 30.08
C TYR A 492 17.94 15.12 28.78
N ALA A 493 16.77 15.77 28.73
CA ALA A 493 15.77 16.20 29.72
C ALA A 493 14.52 16.67 28.94
N ALA A 494 13.36 16.59 29.60
CA ALA A 494 12.08 17.11 29.10
C ALA A 494 12.08 18.65 28.94
N GLY A 495 11.36 19.18 27.95
CA GLY A 495 11.20 20.62 27.74
C GLY A 495 9.96 20.96 26.92
N LYS A 496 9.11 21.82 27.48
CA LYS A 496 7.73 22.15 27.09
C LYS A 496 7.57 22.92 25.77
N ALA A 497 6.36 22.84 25.25
CA ALA A 497 5.78 23.61 24.18
C ALA A 497 5.80 25.15 24.41
N SER A 498 5.91 25.90 23.31
CA SER A 498 5.43 27.28 23.20
C SER A 498 5.06 27.57 21.75
N GLN A 499 3.78 27.88 21.54
CA GLN A 499 3.22 28.43 20.31
C GLN A 499 3.70 29.88 20.13
N ARG A 500 4.10 30.26 18.91
CA ARG A 500 4.02 31.65 18.46
C ARG A 500 3.53 31.72 17.03
N GLU A 501 2.35 32.32 16.90
CA GLU A 501 1.79 32.86 15.66
C GLU A 501 2.67 34.00 15.14
N ILE A 502 2.89 34.06 13.83
CA ILE A 502 3.22 35.30 13.13
C ILE A 502 2.34 35.39 11.87
N LYS A 503 1.37 36.29 11.92
CA LYS A 503 0.66 36.88 10.77
C LYS A 503 1.59 37.86 10.06
N GLY A 504 1.51 37.93 8.72
CA GLY A 504 2.04 39.12 8.02
C GLY A 504 2.27 39.03 6.51
N ARG A 505 1.17 39.19 5.76
CA ARG A 505 1.01 40.16 4.64
C ARG A 505 1.54 39.82 3.23
N ASP A 506 0.57 39.89 2.31
CA ASP A 506 0.64 39.91 0.85
C ASP A 506 1.63 40.91 0.25
N LYS A 507 2.21 40.54 -0.91
CA LYS A 507 2.13 41.31 -2.15
C LYS A 507 2.19 40.35 -3.36
N GLY A 508 1.16 40.44 -4.21
CA GLY A 508 1.11 39.76 -5.50
C GLY A 508 1.88 40.50 -6.59
N VAL A 509 2.29 39.75 -7.62
CA VAL A 509 2.52 40.24 -8.98
C VAL A 509 2.06 39.12 -9.93
N GLU A 510 0.98 39.39 -10.67
CA GLU A 510 0.56 38.62 -11.82
C GLU A 510 1.45 38.96 -13.03
N ALA A 511 1.81 37.96 -13.82
CA ALA A 511 2.08 38.15 -15.25
C ALA A 511 1.65 36.89 -16.01
N ARG A 512 0.58 37.04 -16.79
CA ARG A 512 0.11 36.09 -17.80
C ARG A 512 1.01 36.18 -19.03
N GLN A 513 1.35 35.04 -19.62
CA GLN A 513 1.45 34.95 -21.08
C GLN A 513 1.15 33.52 -21.53
N ALA A 514 0.11 33.41 -22.36
CA ALA A 514 -0.27 32.22 -23.09
C ALA A 514 0.26 32.35 -24.51
N GLN A 515 0.83 31.27 -25.06
CA GLN A 515 0.65 30.94 -26.47
C GLN A 515 1.01 29.48 -26.78
N SER A 516 0.20 28.94 -27.68
CA SER A 516 0.06 27.58 -28.19
C SER A 516 1.13 27.16 -29.20
N VAL A 517 1.58 25.90 -29.19
CA VAL A 517 1.98 25.16 -30.42
C VAL A 517 1.86 23.64 -30.21
N GLY A 518 1.06 22.97 -31.07
CA GLY A 518 1.43 21.76 -31.81
C GLY A 518 1.37 20.39 -31.13
N GLU A 519 0.26 19.68 -31.34
CA GLU A 519 0.17 18.22 -31.27
C GLU A 519 1.08 17.57 -32.35
N LYS A 520 2.10 16.82 -31.91
CA LYS A 520 2.71 15.74 -32.69
C LYS A 520 2.87 14.52 -31.80
N GLY A 521 2.35 13.39 -32.27
CA GLY A 521 2.32 12.11 -31.55
C GLY A 521 3.71 11.69 -31.07
N LYS A 522 3.85 11.53 -29.76
CA LYS A 522 5.06 10.98 -29.13
C LYS A 522 4.83 9.51 -28.84
N LYS A 523 5.45 8.66 -29.65
CA LYS A 523 5.75 7.26 -29.32
C LYS A 523 6.43 7.25 -27.94
N VAL A 524 5.87 6.52 -26.98
CA VAL A 524 6.44 6.42 -25.64
C VAL A 524 7.71 5.56 -25.74
N GLU A 525 8.85 6.19 -25.95
CA GLU A 525 10.15 5.57 -25.70
C GLU A 525 10.33 5.36 -24.19
N ARG A 526 10.42 4.09 -23.80
CA ARG A 526 10.77 3.68 -22.44
C ARG A 526 12.27 3.99 -22.28
N VAL A 527 12.58 5.13 -21.68
CA VAL A 527 13.96 5.54 -21.38
C VAL A 527 14.54 4.62 -20.31
N ASP A 528 15.52 3.83 -20.73
CA ASP A 528 16.36 3.04 -19.85
C ASP A 528 17.23 3.98 -19.01
N HIS A 529 17.04 3.96 -17.70
CA HIS A 529 17.78 4.76 -16.72
C HIS A 529 19.22 4.26 -16.58
N LEU A 530 19.54 3.14 -17.25
CA LEU A 530 20.86 2.56 -17.23
C LEU A 530 21.84 3.08 -18.28
N GLY A 531 21.35 3.79 -19.32
CA GLY A 531 22.22 4.30 -20.39
C GLY A 531 23.00 3.20 -21.10
N ILE A 532 22.44 1.98 -21.15
CA ILE A 532 23.04 0.84 -21.84
C ILE A 532 22.65 0.94 -23.32
N GLU A 533 23.38 1.77 -24.05
CA GLU A 533 23.54 1.60 -25.49
C GLU A 533 24.84 0.84 -25.71
N SER A 534 24.75 -0.18 -26.58
CA SER A 534 25.89 -0.94 -27.08
C SER A 534 26.89 -0.03 -27.78
#